data_AF-A0AAE0W0D5-F1
#
_entry.id   AF-A0AAE0W0D5-F1
#
_cell.length_a   1.000
_cell.length_b   1.000
_cell.length_c   1.000
_cell.angle_alpha   90.00
_cell.angle_beta   90.00
_cell.angle_gamma   90.00
#
_symmetry.space_group_name_H-M   'P 1'
#
loop_
_entity.id
_entity.type
_entity.pdbx_description
1 polymer ?
#
loop_
_entity_poly.entity_id
_entity_poly.type
_entity_poly.pdbx_seq_one_letter_code
_entity_poly.pdbx_strand_id
1 'polypeptide(L)'
;MITNTECIERAYQTGLYGPKIVWMFPGWYEEYWWRNYLEGIPCTPEEMDKAAEGHITTGIFYLNPNSVNMISNLTVQEFESEYKKTEGYDEIDKTYEFVASKCYDVVWASSLALDCADRQLKQEG
;
A
#
# COMPACT_ATOMS: atom_id res chain seq x y z
N MET A 1 19.48 -14.55 -4.19
CA MET A 1 18.04 -14.26 -4.30
C MET A 1 17.94 -13.10 -5.26
N ILE A 2 17.20 -13.22 -6.36
CA ILE A 2 17.13 -12.14 -7.35
C ILE A 2 16.22 -11.04 -6.79
N THR A 3 16.71 -9.80 -6.75
CA THR A 3 15.90 -8.65 -6.30
C THR A 3 15.00 -8.15 -7.43
N ASN A 4 13.96 -7.38 -7.12
CA ASN A 4 13.10 -6.82 -8.16
C ASN A 4 13.90 -5.92 -9.11
N THR A 5 14.89 -5.17 -8.58
CA THR A 5 15.78 -4.30 -9.36
C THR A 5 16.63 -5.12 -10.35
N GLU A 6 17.16 -6.27 -9.93
CA GLU A 6 17.88 -7.18 -10.83
C GLU A 6 16.98 -7.73 -11.96
N CYS A 7 15.68 -7.93 -11.72
CA CYS A 7 14.76 -8.34 -12.79
C CYS A 7 14.61 -7.28 -13.88
N ILE A 8 14.53 -5.99 -13.50
CA ILE A 8 14.43 -4.88 -14.45
C ILE A 8 15.74 -4.72 -15.24
N GLU A 9 16.89 -4.86 -14.59
CA GLU A 9 18.18 -4.85 -15.28
C GLU A 9 18.27 -5.96 -16.33
N ARG A 10 17.90 -7.19 -15.97
CA ARG A 10 17.89 -8.31 -16.93
C ARG A 10 16.91 -8.07 -18.07
N ALA A 11 15.76 -7.46 -17.79
CA ALA A 11 14.80 -7.07 -18.82
C ALA A 11 15.41 -6.05 -19.81
N TYR A 12 16.16 -5.07 -19.31
CA TYR A 12 16.91 -4.14 -20.16
C TYR A 12 17.92 -4.88 -21.04
N GLN A 13 18.79 -5.70 -20.45
CA GLN A 13 19.86 -6.42 -21.17
C GLN A 13 19.33 -7.40 -22.22
N THR A 14 18.14 -7.97 -21.99
CA THR A 14 17.52 -8.94 -22.91
C THR A 14 16.59 -8.29 -23.93
N GLY A 15 16.41 -6.96 -23.89
CA GLY A 15 15.51 -6.24 -24.79
C GLY A 15 14.02 -6.44 -24.50
N LEU A 16 13.66 -6.83 -23.28
CA LEU A 16 12.29 -7.05 -22.83
C LEU A 16 11.63 -5.75 -22.35
N TYR A 17 11.60 -4.73 -23.22
CA TYR A 17 10.98 -3.44 -22.96
C TYR A 17 10.52 -2.77 -24.26
N GLY A 18 9.90 -1.60 -24.17
CA GLY A 18 9.41 -0.83 -25.30
C GLY A 18 7.95 -1.16 -25.69
N PRO A 19 7.47 -0.67 -26.84
CA PRO A 19 6.03 -0.50 -27.11
C PRO A 19 5.22 -1.81 -27.25
N LYS A 20 5.89 -2.97 -27.29
CA LYS A 20 5.25 -4.28 -27.43
C LYS A 20 5.15 -5.07 -26.14
N ILE A 21 5.76 -4.57 -25.05
CA ILE A 21 5.86 -5.26 -23.76
C ILE A 21 5.34 -4.35 -22.67
N VAL A 22 4.42 -4.87 -21.85
CA VAL A 22 3.90 -4.16 -20.68
C VAL A 22 4.17 -5.03 -19.46
N TRP A 23 4.91 -4.47 -18.51
CA TRP A 23 5.15 -5.12 -17.22
C TRP A 23 3.98 -4.86 -16.27
N MET A 24 3.63 -5.86 -15.47
CA MET A 24 2.69 -5.72 -14.37
C MET A 24 3.43 -5.97 -13.05
N PHE A 25 3.38 -5.00 -12.15
CA PHE A 25 4.01 -5.09 -10.84
C PHE A 25 2.99 -4.91 -9.71
N PRO A 26 3.29 -5.46 -8.53
CA PRO A 26 2.60 -5.05 -7.33
C PRO A 26 2.79 -3.56 -7.02
N GLY A 27 1.73 -2.89 -6.58
CA GLY A 27 1.72 -1.47 -6.22
C GLY A 27 2.13 -1.17 -4.78
N TRP A 28 2.70 -2.13 -4.06
CA TRP A 28 3.26 -1.94 -2.72
C TRP A 28 4.78 -1.71 -2.73
N TYR A 29 5.39 -1.58 -3.91
CA TYR A 29 6.77 -1.13 -4.01
C TYR A 29 6.85 0.39 -3.84
N GLU A 30 7.97 0.85 -3.29
CA GLU A 30 8.27 2.27 -3.13
C GLU A 30 8.30 3.00 -4.47
N GLU A 31 8.08 4.31 -4.44
CA GLU A 31 8.25 5.14 -5.63
C GLU A 31 9.67 4.99 -6.18
N TYR A 32 9.77 4.78 -7.50
CA TYR A 32 11.05 4.58 -8.21
C TYR A 32 11.91 3.42 -7.68
N TRP A 33 11.30 2.39 -7.09
CA TRP A 33 12.02 1.22 -6.55
C TRP A 33 13.04 0.59 -7.50
N TRP A 34 12.83 0.66 -8.82
CA TRP A 34 13.74 0.15 -9.85
C TRP A 34 15.05 0.96 -9.99
N ARG A 35 15.13 2.13 -9.34
CA ARG A 35 16.34 2.96 -9.23
C ARG A 35 17.06 2.78 -7.89
N ASN A 36 16.44 2.07 -6.94
CA ASN A 36 17.01 1.87 -5.62
C ASN A 36 18.04 0.73 -5.67
N TYR A 37 19.11 0.86 -4.89
CA TYR A 37 20.14 -0.18 -4.71
C TYR A 37 20.83 -0.64 -6.00
N LEU A 38 21.28 0.30 -6.84
CA LEU A 38 22.03 0.00 -8.07
C LEU A 38 23.51 -0.39 -7.81
N GLU A 39 23.96 -0.45 -6.55
CA GLU A 39 25.32 -0.88 -6.22
C GLU A 39 25.58 -2.31 -6.71
N GLY A 40 26.49 -2.47 -7.67
CA GLY A 40 26.81 -3.77 -8.27
C GLY A 40 25.90 -4.17 -9.45
N ILE A 41 24.97 -3.31 -9.87
CA ILE A 41 24.14 -3.51 -11.06
C ILE A 41 24.77 -2.74 -12.23
N PRO A 42 25.11 -3.40 -13.36
CA PRO A 42 25.78 -2.78 -14.49
C PRO A 42 24.81 -2.02 -15.42
N CYS A 43 23.89 -1.23 -14.85
CA CYS A 43 22.94 -0.39 -15.59
C CYS A 43 22.85 1.01 -14.98
N THR A 44 22.65 2.01 -15.82
CA THR A 44 22.40 3.39 -15.36
C THR A 44 20.92 3.58 -15.00
N PRO A 45 20.57 4.57 -14.15
CA PRO A 45 19.17 4.90 -13.85
C PRO A 45 18.33 5.13 -15.12
N GLU A 46 18.90 5.75 -16.15
CA GLU A 46 18.22 6.02 -17.43
C GLU A 46 17.96 4.74 -18.23
N GLU A 47 18.81 3.72 -18.11
CA GLU A 47 18.60 2.41 -18.71
C GLU A 47 17.48 1.65 -17.97
N MET A 48 17.49 1.72 -16.64
CA MET A 48 16.43 1.15 -15.81
C MET A 48 15.07 1.79 -16.09
N ASP A 49 15.04 3.11 -16.30
CA ASP A 49 13.81 3.83 -16.68
C ASP A 49 13.23 3.35 -18.00
N LYS A 50 14.07 3.09 -19.02
CA LYS A 50 13.60 2.55 -20.30
C LYS A 50 12.98 1.17 -20.14
N ALA A 51 13.52 0.35 -19.24
CA ALA A 51 13.00 -0.99 -18.99
C ALA A 51 11.70 -0.98 -18.17
N ALA A 52 11.57 -0.04 -17.23
CA ALA A 52 10.38 0.13 -16.40
C ALA A 52 9.28 0.99 -17.07
N GLU A 53 9.56 1.66 -18.19
CA GLU A 53 8.62 2.58 -18.83
C GLU A 53 7.29 1.90 -19.19
N GLY A 54 6.18 2.57 -18.87
CA GLY A 54 4.83 2.11 -19.23
C GLY A 54 4.34 0.88 -18.47
N HIS A 55 4.99 0.49 -17.37
CA HIS A 55 4.50 -0.58 -16.51
C HIS A 55 3.17 -0.20 -15.83
N ILE A 56 2.40 -1.23 -15.49
CA ILE A 56 1.15 -1.11 -14.72
C ILE A 56 1.41 -1.63 -13.32
N THR A 57 1.05 -0.85 -12.30
CA THR A 57 1.02 -1.33 -10.92
C THR A 57 -0.41 -1.62 -10.48
N THR A 58 -0.57 -2.68 -9.69
CA THR A 58 -1.86 -2.99 -9.04
C THR A 58 -1.76 -2.74 -7.55
N GLY A 59 -2.56 -1.82 -7.02
CA GLY A 59 -2.60 -1.48 -5.60
C GLY A 59 -3.97 -1.74 -4.96
N ILE A 60 -4.03 -1.53 -3.65
CA ILE A 60 -5.27 -1.54 -2.87
C ILE A 60 -5.47 -0.12 -2.33
N PHE A 61 -6.68 0.42 -2.48
CA PHE A 61 -7.05 1.64 -1.78
C PHE A 61 -7.34 1.33 -0.32
N TYR A 62 -6.60 1.95 0.60
CA TYR A 62 -6.75 1.73 2.03
C TYR A 62 -7.74 2.68 2.70
N LEU A 63 -8.13 3.73 1.99
CA LEU A 63 -9.08 4.74 2.44
C LEU A 63 -10.19 4.87 1.40
N ASN A 64 -11.41 5.11 1.86
CA ASN A 64 -12.54 5.37 0.97
C ASN A 64 -12.35 6.76 0.32
N PRO A 65 -12.33 6.87 -1.02
CA PRO A 65 -12.16 8.16 -1.69
C PRO A 65 -13.38 9.09 -1.54
N ASN A 66 -14.54 8.54 -1.16
CA ASN A 66 -15.75 9.31 -0.97
C ASN A 66 -15.82 9.87 0.46
N SER A 67 -16.20 11.15 0.58
CA SER A 67 -16.47 11.80 1.86
C SER A 67 -17.83 11.38 2.43
N VAL A 68 -17.93 10.12 2.85
CA VAL A 68 -19.11 9.56 3.52
C VAL A 68 -18.77 9.24 4.98
N ASN A 69 -19.77 9.38 5.86
CA ASN A 69 -19.59 9.04 7.27
C ASN A 69 -19.45 7.51 7.42
N MET A 70 -18.42 7.11 8.14
CA MET A 70 -18.18 5.74 8.58
C MET A 70 -19.06 5.40 9.80
N ILE A 71 -19.03 4.15 10.27
CA ILE A 71 -19.79 3.71 11.45
C ILE A 71 -19.42 4.49 12.73
N SER A 72 -18.20 5.01 12.80
CA SER A 72 -17.73 5.88 13.88
C SER A 72 -18.30 7.29 13.84
N ASN A 73 -19.17 7.60 12.86
CA ASN A 73 -19.70 8.93 12.57
C ASN A 73 -18.60 9.96 12.23
N LEU A 74 -17.47 9.48 11.70
CA LEU A 74 -16.39 10.29 11.13
C LEU A 74 -16.30 10.07 9.62
N THR A 75 -15.94 11.11 8.89
CA THR A 75 -15.41 11.00 7.52
C THR A 75 -13.96 10.51 7.53
N VAL A 76 -13.47 10.04 6.37
CA VAL A 76 -12.05 9.66 6.21
C VAL A 76 -11.12 10.85 6.53
N GLN A 77 -11.47 12.05 6.09
CA GLN A 77 -10.67 13.25 6.31
C GLN A 77 -10.58 13.63 7.79
N GLU A 78 -11.67 13.47 8.54
CA GLU A 78 -11.69 13.68 9.98
C GLU A 78 -10.86 12.61 10.70
N PHE A 79 -10.99 11.34 10.32
CA PHE A 79 -10.14 10.27 10.84
C PHE A 79 -8.65 10.55 10.63
N GLU A 80 -8.24 10.94 9.42
CA GLU A 80 -6.83 11.27 9.14
C GLU A 80 -6.35 12.47 9.95
N SER A 81 -7.20 13.49 10.14
CA SER A 81 -6.90 14.66 10.96
C SER A 81 -6.69 14.29 12.43
N GLU A 82 -7.54 13.41 12.99
CA GLU A 82 -7.37 12.92 14.35
C GLU A 82 -6.14 12.01 14.48
N TYR A 83 -5.89 11.14 13.50
CA TYR A 83 -4.73 10.26 13.50
C TYR A 83 -3.41 11.05 13.53
N LYS A 84 -3.32 12.12 12.74
CA LYS A 84 -2.17 13.05 12.69
C LYS A 84 -1.91 13.81 13.99
N LYS A 85 -2.91 13.91 14.90
CA LYS A 85 -2.76 14.56 16.21
C LYS A 85 -2.23 13.62 17.29
N THR A 86 -2.10 12.32 17.00
CA THR A 86 -1.64 11.32 17.98
C THR A 86 -0.18 11.58 18.35
N GLU A 87 0.15 11.45 19.65
CA GLU A 87 1.54 11.54 20.10
C GLU A 87 2.41 10.49 19.40
N GLY A 88 3.60 10.90 18.95
CA GLY A 88 4.52 10.04 18.21
C GLY A 88 4.19 9.88 16.72
N TYR A 89 3.16 10.55 16.18
CA TYR A 89 2.83 10.47 14.74
C TYR A 89 4.03 10.79 13.83
N ASP A 90 4.78 11.84 14.16
CA ASP A 90 5.95 12.26 13.37
C ASP A 90 7.13 11.28 13.43
N GLU A 91 7.12 10.34 14.39
CA GLU A 91 8.15 9.31 14.56
C GLU A 91 7.80 8.01 13.81
N ILE A 92 6.59 7.90 13.27
CA ILE A 92 6.12 6.72 12.54
C ILE A 92 6.76 6.68 11.15
N ASP A 93 7.24 5.50 10.76
CA ASP A 93 7.59 5.22 9.36
C ASP A 93 6.32 5.24 8.49
N LYS A 94 6.19 6.29 7.69
CA LYS A 94 5.05 6.54 6.80
C LYS A 94 4.85 5.45 5.75
N THR A 95 5.85 4.60 5.51
CA THR A 95 5.71 3.39 4.68
C THR A 95 4.60 2.47 5.19
N TYR A 96 4.28 2.52 6.49
CA TYR A 96 3.25 1.71 7.14
C TYR A 96 1.98 2.49 7.51
N GLU A 97 1.79 3.71 7.00
CA GLU A 97 0.62 4.56 7.32
C GLU A 97 -0.71 3.85 6.99
N PHE A 98 -0.72 3.02 5.94
CA PHE A 98 -1.88 2.20 5.55
C PHE A 98 -2.34 1.20 6.61
N VAL A 99 -1.50 0.87 7.60
CA VAL A 99 -1.83 -0.04 8.69
C VAL A 99 -2.83 0.60 9.65
N ALA A 100 -2.80 1.93 9.80
CA ALA A 100 -3.66 2.66 10.74
C ALA A 100 -5.15 2.45 10.44
N SER A 101 -5.58 2.62 9.20
CA SER A 101 -6.99 2.44 8.81
C SER A 101 -7.45 1.00 8.99
N LYS A 102 -6.60 0.02 8.63
CA LYS A 102 -6.88 -1.41 8.84
C LYS A 102 -7.07 -1.73 10.32
N CYS A 103 -6.17 -1.26 11.18
CA CYS A 103 -6.26 -1.49 12.61
C CYS A 103 -7.51 -0.84 13.22
N TYR A 104 -7.86 0.36 12.75
CA TYR A 104 -9.08 1.05 13.15
C TYR A 104 -10.33 0.20 12.86
N ASP A 105 -10.43 -0.34 11.64
CA ASP A 105 -11.55 -1.20 11.25
C ASP A 105 -11.57 -2.54 11.99
N VAL A 106 -10.40 -3.12 12.31
CA VAL A 106 -10.32 -4.36 13.09
C VAL A 106 -10.91 -4.19 14.49
N VAL A 107 -10.63 -3.06 15.16
CA VAL A 107 -11.19 -2.77 16.48
C VAL A 107 -12.71 -2.60 16.42
N TRP A 108 -13.22 -1.87 15.42
CA TRP A 108 -14.66 -1.73 15.19
C TRP A 108 -15.33 -3.08 14.89
N ALA A 109 -14.78 -3.86 13.95
CA ALA A 109 -15.31 -5.17 13.59
C ALA A 109 -15.34 -6.12 14.79
N SER A 110 -14.28 -6.12 15.60
CA SER A 110 -14.22 -6.93 16.84
C SER A 110 -15.30 -6.51 17.83
N SER A 111 -15.50 -5.20 18.01
CA SER A 111 -16.50 -4.66 18.94
C SER A 111 -17.93 -5.01 18.51
N LEU A 112 -18.22 -4.90 17.22
CA LEU A 112 -19.52 -5.29 16.64
C LEU A 112 -19.78 -6.80 16.74
N ALA A 113 -18.74 -7.62 16.54
CA ALA A 113 -18.85 -9.07 16.68
C ALA A 113 -19.20 -9.47 18.13
N LEU A 114 -18.57 -8.81 19.12
CA LEU A 114 -18.86 -9.04 20.54
C LEU A 114 -20.28 -8.59 20.92
N ASP A 115 -20.72 -7.42 20.45
CA ASP A 115 -22.11 -6.94 20.65
C ASP A 115 -23.14 -7.90 20.03
N CYS A 116 -22.86 -8.43 18.83
CA CYS A 116 -23.71 -9.42 18.18
C CYS A 116 -23.81 -10.70 19.02
N ALA A 117 -22.68 -11.21 19.51
CA ALA A 117 -22.64 -12.41 20.33
C ALA A 117 -23.40 -12.23 21.65
N ASP A 118 -23.24 -11.09 22.34
CA ASP A 118 -23.97 -10.78 23.57
C ASP A 118 -25.50 -10.74 23.34
N ARG A 119 -25.95 -10.13 22.24
CA ARG A 119 -27.37 -10.09 21.88
C ARG A 119 -27.94 -11.49 21.61
N GLN A 120 -27.18 -12.37 20.98
CA GLN A 120 -27.59 -13.76 20.75
C GLN A 120 -27.74 -14.52 22.07
N LEU A 121 -26.73 -14.44 22.94
CA LEU A 121 -26.76 -15.11 24.24
C LEU A 121 -27.94 -14.64 25.11
N LYS A 122 -28.31 -13.36 25.04
CA LYS A 122 -29.48 -12.82 25.75
C LYS A 122 -30.83 -13.26 25.20
N GLN A 123 -30.90 -13.76 23.96
CA GLN A 123 -32.13 -14.28 23.35
C GLN A 123 -32.33 -15.77 23.61
N GLU A 124 -31.24 -16.50 23.89
CA GLU A 124 -31.25 -17.93 24.17
C GLU A 124 -31.46 -18.26 25.66
N GLY A 125 -31.30 -17.28 26.55
CA GLY A 125 -31.56 -17.37 28.00
C GLY A 125 -32.91 -16.79 28.42
#